data_AF-F0XSW8-F1
#
_entry.id   AF-F0XSW8-F1
#
_cell.length_a   1.000
_cell.length_b   1.000
_cell.length_c   1.000
_cell.angle_alpha   90.00
_cell.angle_beta   90.00
_cell.angle_gamma   90.00
#
_symmetry.space_group_name_H-M   'P 1'
#
loop_
_entity.id
_entity.type
_entity.pdbx_description
1 polymer ?
#
loop_
_entity_poly.entity_id
_entity_poly.type
_entity_poly.pdbx_seq_one_letter_code
_entity_poly.pdbx_strand_id
1 'polypeptide(L)'
;MVPPSNEVNWAGKLLLSYSRAAFSASRSPRNAKGFYTVDTLKKDQLILGPFQGKVACQTIPIGRGVCGAAAKQLQTVRVDDVDAFPGHIACDSESRSEIVVPVIATVENGIGGASETKLVAIIDIDCAVLNGFDQVDQTYLERLAALTASSCDWP
;
A
#
# COMPACT_ATOMS: atom_id res chain seq x y z
N MET A 1 8.97 23.55 9.20
CA MET A 1 7.94 22.56 8.82
C MET A 1 7.99 22.46 7.32
N VAL A 2 8.39 21.31 6.77
CA VAL A 2 8.45 21.09 5.32
C VAL A 2 6.99 21.08 4.81
N PRO A 3 6.64 21.85 3.77
CA PRO A 3 5.28 21.84 3.24
C PRO A 3 4.96 20.42 2.72
N PRO A 4 3.75 19.88 2.98
CA PRO A 4 3.38 18.57 2.48
C PRO A 4 3.44 18.57 0.94
N SER A 5 3.92 17.47 0.38
CA SER A 5 3.90 17.20 -1.06
C SER A 5 2.51 17.53 -1.62
N ASN A 6 2.43 18.58 -2.43
CA ASN A 6 1.22 19.07 -3.06
C ASN A 6 0.67 18.11 -4.13
N GLU A 7 1.42 17.06 -4.48
CA GLU A 7 1.01 16.07 -5.47
C GLU A 7 0.41 14.79 -4.87
N VAL A 8 0.57 14.56 -3.55
CA VAL A 8 0.08 13.35 -2.86
C VAL A 8 -0.75 13.69 -1.62
N ASN A 9 -1.82 14.47 -1.78
CA ASN A 9 -2.79 14.68 -0.69
C ASN A 9 -3.75 13.49 -0.54
N TRP A 10 -3.27 12.41 0.10
CA TRP A 10 -3.98 11.16 0.37
C TRP A 10 -5.17 11.34 1.33
N ALA A 11 -4.95 11.95 2.48
CA ALA A 11 -5.94 11.98 3.57
C ALA A 11 -7.16 12.83 3.20
N GLY A 12 -6.96 13.90 2.42
CA GLY A 12 -8.05 14.73 1.92
C GLY A 12 -9.00 13.97 0.99
N LYS A 13 -8.49 13.16 0.05
CA LYS A 13 -9.34 12.54 -0.97
C LYS A 13 -10.19 11.37 -0.46
N LEU A 14 -9.67 10.56 0.47
CA LEU A 14 -10.45 9.45 1.06
C LEU A 14 -11.61 9.99 1.93
N LEU A 15 -11.37 11.01 2.75
CA LEU A 15 -12.42 11.66 3.56
C LEU A 15 -13.44 12.45 2.70
N LEU A 16 -13.01 13.04 1.57
CA LEU A 16 -13.90 13.73 0.64
C LEU A 16 -14.76 12.77 -0.20
N SER A 17 -14.27 11.59 -0.58
CA SER A 17 -15.07 10.60 -1.33
C SER A 17 -16.23 10.03 -0.52
N TYR A 18 -16.09 9.94 0.81
CA TYR A 18 -17.18 9.50 1.68
C TYR A 18 -18.15 10.63 2.07
N SER A 19 -17.80 11.90 1.91
CA SER A 19 -18.58 13.01 2.48
C SER A 19 -19.44 13.81 1.48
N ARG A 20 -19.18 13.83 0.16
CA ARG A 20 -20.06 14.55 -0.79
C ARG A 20 -20.12 13.92 -2.18
N ALA A 21 -21.35 13.69 -2.64
CA ALA A 21 -21.68 13.66 -4.06
C ALA A 21 -21.21 14.96 -4.73
N ALA A 22 -20.65 14.82 -5.93
CA ALA A 22 -20.13 15.86 -6.83
C ALA A 22 -18.75 16.46 -6.45
N PHE A 23 -17.71 15.97 -7.13
CA PHE A 23 -16.60 16.82 -7.52
C PHE A 23 -16.26 16.63 -8.99
N SER A 24 -16.19 17.75 -9.70
CA SER A 24 -15.69 17.88 -11.07
C SER A 24 -14.33 17.21 -11.20
N ALA A 25 -14.10 16.54 -12.33
CA ALA A 25 -12.88 15.82 -12.65
C ALA A 25 -11.65 16.75 -12.63
N SER A 26 -11.05 16.93 -11.45
CA SER A 26 -9.73 17.52 -11.31
C SER A 26 -8.69 16.53 -11.83
N ARG A 27 -8.00 16.97 -12.88
CA ARG A 27 -7.03 16.27 -13.73
C ARG A 27 -5.72 16.01 -12.96
N SER A 28 -5.79 15.19 -11.91
CA SER A 28 -4.61 14.67 -11.19
C SER A 28 -4.28 13.26 -11.71
N PRO A 29 -2.99 12.89 -11.81
CA PRO A 29 -2.59 11.58 -12.29
C PRO A 29 -3.21 10.48 -11.41
N ARG A 30 -3.92 9.54 -12.04
CA ARG A 30 -4.71 8.50 -11.38
C ARG A 30 -3.88 7.24 -11.18
N ASN A 31 -2.82 7.34 -10.39
CA ASN A 31 -1.99 6.20 -10.02
C ASN A 31 -2.74 5.27 -9.08
N ALA A 32 -2.43 3.97 -9.13
CA ALA A 32 -3.04 2.97 -8.27
C ALA A 32 -2.65 3.22 -6.80
N LYS A 33 -3.64 3.04 -5.93
CA LYS A 33 -3.49 3.18 -4.47
C LYS A 33 -4.42 2.16 -3.84
N GLY A 34 -3.92 1.27 -3.01
CA GLY A 34 -4.80 0.23 -2.48
C GLY A 34 -4.12 -0.69 -1.51
N PHE A 35 -4.84 -1.77 -1.22
CA PHE A 35 -4.39 -2.83 -0.36
C PHE A 35 -4.19 -4.10 -1.17
N TYR A 36 -3.20 -4.89 -0.81
CA TYR A 36 -3.18 -6.31 -1.15
C TYR A 36 -3.19 -7.13 0.12
N THR A 37 -3.91 -8.25 0.14
CA THR A 37 -3.94 -9.17 1.28
C THR A 37 -3.12 -10.42 0.97
N VAL A 38 -2.55 -11.06 1.99
CA VAL A 38 -1.92 -12.37 1.82
C VAL A 38 -2.98 -13.40 1.42
N ASP A 39 -2.72 -14.18 0.37
CA ASP A 39 -3.62 -15.24 -0.05
C ASP A 39 -3.60 -16.40 0.96
N THR A 40 -4.77 -16.70 1.52
CA THR A 40 -4.93 -17.77 2.53
C THR A 40 -4.81 -19.17 1.93
N LEU A 41 -5.05 -19.32 0.62
CA LEU A 41 -4.92 -20.57 -0.12
C LEU A 41 -3.51 -20.76 -0.69
N LYS A 42 -2.80 -19.66 -0.99
CA LYS A 42 -1.43 -19.66 -1.53
C LYS A 42 -0.56 -18.63 -0.80
N LYS A 43 0.04 -19.04 0.31
CA LYS A 43 0.78 -18.12 1.22
C LYS A 43 1.99 -17.42 0.60
N ASP A 44 2.40 -17.77 -0.61
CA ASP A 44 3.52 -17.19 -1.35
C ASP A 44 3.11 -16.03 -2.27
N GLN A 45 1.85 -15.59 -2.23
CA GLN A 45 1.36 -14.47 -3.02
C GLN A 45 0.43 -13.52 -2.25
N LEU A 46 0.33 -12.30 -2.80
CA LEU A 46 -0.60 -11.26 -2.42
C LEU A 46 -1.74 -11.22 -3.45
N ILE A 47 -2.96 -10.94 -3.01
CA ILE A 47 -4.14 -10.71 -3.85
C ILE A 47 -4.61 -9.27 -3.70
N LEU A 48 -4.99 -8.65 -4.83
CA LEU A 48 -5.54 -7.30 -4.87
C LEU A 48 -6.80 -7.19 -4.01
N GLY A 49 -6.75 -6.30 -3.02
CA GLY A 49 -7.87 -5.88 -2.19
C GLY A 49 -8.50 -4.58 -2.68
N PRO A 50 -9.19 -3.83 -1.80
CA PRO A 50 -9.76 -2.54 -2.16
C PRO A 50 -8.71 -1.55 -2.66
N PHE A 51 -8.96 -0.90 -3.79
CA PHE A 51 -8.06 0.07 -4.38
C PHE A 51 -8.81 1.21 -5.10
N GLN A 52 -8.10 2.29 -5.37
CA GLN A 52 -8.53 3.45 -6.14
C GLN A 52 -7.44 3.79 -7.17
N GLY A 53 -7.83 3.93 -8.44
CA GLY A 53 -6.89 4.27 -9.52
C GLY A 53 -7.16 3.47 -10.79
N LYS A 54 -6.13 3.34 -11.62
CA LYS A 54 -6.15 2.48 -12.82
C LYS A 54 -6.16 0.99 -12.46
N VAL A 55 -6.44 0.15 -13.45
CA VAL A 55 -6.36 -1.31 -13.32
C VAL A 55 -4.99 -1.70 -12.76
N ALA A 56 -5.00 -2.49 -11.69
CA ALA A 56 -3.80 -2.97 -11.01
C ALA A 56 -3.60 -4.47 -11.24
N CYS A 57 -2.41 -4.97 -10.90
CA CYS A 57 -2.11 -6.39 -10.93
C CYS A 57 -3.02 -7.15 -9.96
N GLN A 58 -3.62 -8.27 -10.39
CA GLN A 58 -4.54 -9.03 -9.53
C GLN A 58 -3.82 -9.83 -8.44
N THR A 59 -2.60 -10.30 -8.75
CA THR A 59 -1.78 -11.10 -7.83
C THR A 59 -0.32 -10.68 -7.92
N ILE A 60 0.38 -10.68 -6.78
CA ILE A 60 1.81 -10.35 -6.70
C ILE A 60 2.54 -11.44 -5.91
N PRO A 61 3.53 -12.15 -6.49
CA PRO A 61 4.34 -13.09 -5.73
C PRO A 61 5.20 -12.38 -4.67
N ILE A 62 5.30 -12.97 -3.48
CA ILE A 62 6.15 -12.42 -2.41
C ILE A 62 7.61 -12.44 -2.87
N GLY A 63 8.32 -11.34 -2.61
CA GLY A 63 9.71 -11.12 -3.03
C GLY A 63 9.88 -10.63 -4.47
N ARG A 64 8.80 -10.30 -5.20
CA ARG A 64 8.86 -9.75 -6.56
C ARG A 64 8.34 -8.31 -6.59
N GLY A 65 9.09 -7.42 -7.27
CA GLY A 65 8.78 -5.99 -7.31
C GLY A 65 8.87 -5.32 -5.92
N VAL A 66 8.45 -4.06 -5.85
CA VAL A 66 8.47 -3.26 -4.61
C VAL A 66 7.48 -3.84 -3.60
N CYS A 67 6.24 -4.09 -4.03
CA CYS A 67 5.20 -4.76 -3.24
C CYS A 67 5.67 -6.08 -2.60
N GLY A 68 6.21 -6.99 -3.41
CA GLY A 68 6.71 -8.28 -2.92
C GLY A 68 7.96 -8.13 -2.05
N ALA A 69 8.82 -7.15 -2.29
CA ALA A 69 9.98 -6.88 -1.43
C ALA A 69 9.54 -6.43 -0.04
N ALA A 70 8.59 -5.50 0.07
CA ALA A 70 8.04 -5.05 1.35
C ALA A 70 7.38 -6.21 2.11
N ALA A 71 6.57 -7.02 1.42
CA ALA A 71 5.95 -8.21 1.99
C ALA A 71 6.98 -9.23 2.50
N LYS A 72 8.07 -9.46 1.75
CA LYS A 72 9.12 -10.40 2.14
C LYS A 72 9.97 -9.91 3.32
N GLN A 73 10.28 -8.62 3.35
CA GLN A 73 11.14 -8.01 4.36
C GLN A 73 10.40 -7.65 5.64
N LEU A 74 9.06 -7.59 5.59
CA LEU A 74 8.21 -7.07 6.67
C LEU A 74 8.60 -5.66 7.09
N GLN A 75 9.07 -4.87 6.12
CA GLN A 75 9.50 -3.49 6.30
C GLN A 75 8.93 -2.62 5.18
N THR A 76 8.69 -1.35 5.51
CA THR A 76 8.31 -0.34 4.51
C THR A 76 9.40 -0.22 3.47
N VAL A 77 9.01 -0.24 2.19
CA VAL A 77 9.89 0.03 1.07
C VAL A 77 9.42 1.32 0.41
N ARG A 78 10.24 2.37 0.46
CA ARG A 78 10.01 3.65 -0.21
C ARG A 78 11.02 3.79 -1.34
N VAL A 79 10.52 3.96 -2.56
CA VAL A 79 11.32 3.98 -3.79
C VAL A 79 11.15 5.33 -4.48
N ASP A 80 12.25 6.05 -4.60
CA ASP A 80 12.27 7.38 -5.22
C ASP A 80 12.21 7.34 -6.75
N ASP A 81 12.70 6.25 -7.36
CA ASP A 81 12.61 5.94 -8.79
C ASP A 81 12.35 4.44 -9.00
N VAL A 82 11.13 4.07 -9.40
CA VAL A 82 10.74 2.66 -9.61
C VAL A 82 11.51 1.99 -10.75
N ASP A 83 11.92 2.77 -11.76
CA ASP A 83 12.70 2.24 -12.89
C ASP A 83 14.11 1.83 -12.47
N ALA A 84 14.63 2.44 -11.39
CA ALA A 84 15.93 2.10 -10.80
C ALA A 84 15.84 0.90 -9.82
N PHE A 85 14.63 0.45 -9.45
CA PHE A 85 14.46 -0.62 -8.49
C PHE A 85 14.71 -2.00 -9.13
N PRO A 86 15.63 -2.82 -8.59
CA PRO A 86 16.00 -4.09 -9.20
C PRO A 86 14.83 -5.09 -9.19
N GLY A 87 14.45 -5.58 -10.37
CA GLY A 87 13.35 -6.52 -10.51
C GLY A 87 11.96 -5.89 -10.39
N HIS A 88 11.85 -4.59 -10.66
CA HIS A 88 10.57 -3.88 -10.76
C HIS A 88 9.62 -4.56 -11.77
N ILE A 89 8.36 -4.73 -11.35
CA ILE A 89 7.26 -5.22 -12.18
C ILE A 89 6.24 -4.07 -12.23
N ALA A 90 6.29 -3.27 -13.30
CA ALA A 90 5.39 -2.14 -13.45
C ALA A 90 3.96 -2.64 -13.72
N CYS A 91 3.03 -2.38 -12.79
CA CYS A 91 1.60 -2.57 -13.01
C CYS A 91 0.96 -1.34 -13.68
N ASP A 92 1.51 -0.13 -13.46
CA ASP A 92 1.14 1.12 -14.13
C ASP A 92 2.39 1.76 -14.77
N SER A 93 2.36 1.97 -16.09
CA SER A 93 3.47 2.58 -16.83
C SER A 93 3.71 4.05 -16.51
N GLU A 94 2.77 4.71 -15.81
CA GLU A 94 2.94 6.09 -15.34
C GLU A 94 3.56 6.18 -13.94
N SER A 95 3.74 5.07 -13.22
CA SER A 95 4.38 5.12 -11.89
C SER A 95 5.87 5.45 -12.02
N ARG A 96 6.33 6.39 -11.20
CA ARG A 96 7.72 6.88 -11.15
C ARG A 96 8.32 6.74 -9.77
N SER A 97 7.52 6.79 -8.71
CA SER A 97 7.94 6.50 -7.33
C SER A 97 6.83 5.72 -6.63
N GLU A 98 7.19 4.91 -5.64
CA GLU A 98 6.26 3.99 -4.96
C GLU A 98 6.60 3.92 -3.47
N ILE A 99 5.59 3.81 -2.61
CA ILE A 99 5.77 3.44 -1.21
C ILE A 99 4.84 2.28 -0.86
N VAL A 100 5.43 1.23 -0.31
CA VAL A 100 4.71 0.05 0.15
C VAL A 100 4.93 -0.16 1.63
N VAL A 101 3.85 -0.24 2.40
CA VAL A 101 3.87 -0.41 3.85
C VAL A 101 3.22 -1.74 4.25
N PRO A 102 3.94 -2.66 4.89
CA PRO A 102 3.37 -3.90 5.42
C PRO A 102 2.36 -3.65 6.55
N VAL A 103 1.24 -4.36 6.49
CA VAL A 103 0.25 -4.46 7.57
C VAL A 103 0.50 -5.77 8.30
N ILE A 104 1.01 -5.65 9.53
CA ILE A 104 1.40 -6.77 10.37
C ILE A 104 0.43 -6.83 11.55
N ALA A 105 -0.30 -7.93 11.67
CA ALA A 105 -1.29 -8.14 12.72
C ALA A 105 -0.88 -9.28 13.65
N THR A 106 -1.27 -9.16 14.92
CA THR A 106 -1.24 -10.28 15.86
C THR A 106 -2.55 -11.04 15.73
N VAL A 107 -2.49 -12.31 15.34
CA VAL A 107 -3.68 -13.15 15.17
C VAL A 107 -3.67 -14.30 16.17
N GLU A 108 -4.84 -14.55 16.75
CA GLU A 108 -5.07 -15.60 17.72
C GLU A 108 -5.48 -16.90 17.01
N ASN A 109 -4.75 -17.99 17.30
CA ASN A 109 -4.99 -19.29 16.68
C ASN A 109 -6.07 -20.11 17.43
N GLY A 110 -7.25 -19.52 17.64
CA GLY A 110 -8.39 -20.16 18.31
C GLY A 110 -8.29 -20.25 19.84
N ILE A 111 -9.29 -20.87 20.48
CA ILE A 111 -9.38 -20.94 21.95
C ILE A 111 -8.21 -21.76 22.51
N GLY A 112 -7.32 -21.10 23.26
CA GLY A 112 -6.12 -21.69 23.84
C GLY A 112 -4.91 -21.77 22.89
N GLY A 113 -5.02 -21.21 21.69
CA GLY A 113 -3.91 -21.09 20.74
C GLY A 113 -2.96 -19.96 21.09
N ALA A 114 -1.69 -20.10 20.71
CA ALA A 114 -0.72 -19.02 20.82
C ALA A 114 -1.03 -17.93 19.78
N SER A 115 -0.93 -16.67 20.20
CA SER A 115 -0.96 -15.52 19.30
C SER A 115 0.31 -15.51 18.44
N GLU A 116 0.16 -15.25 17.15
CA GLU A 116 1.28 -15.08 16.23
C GLU A 116 1.22 -13.73 15.51
N THR A 117 2.37 -13.13 15.26
CA THR A 117 2.47 -11.93 14.44
C THR A 117 2.67 -12.34 12.99
N LYS A 118 1.79 -11.89 12.10
CA LYS A 118 1.82 -12.26 10.68
C LYS A 118 1.58 -11.06 9.77
N LEU A 119 2.17 -11.12 8.58
CA LEU A 119 1.78 -10.23 7.48
C LEU A 119 0.37 -10.60 7.05
N VAL A 120 -0.52 -9.63 7.02
CA VAL A 120 -1.93 -9.83 6.61
C VAL A 120 -2.28 -9.04 5.36
N ALA A 121 -1.64 -7.89 5.17
CA ALA A 121 -1.80 -7.07 4.00
C ALA A 121 -0.56 -6.19 3.73
N ILE A 122 -0.56 -5.48 2.61
CA ILE A 122 0.30 -4.33 2.33
C ILE A 122 -0.58 -3.15 1.93
N ILE A 123 -0.11 -1.93 2.21
CA ILE A 123 -0.60 -0.69 1.63
C ILE A 123 0.35 -0.33 0.49
N ASP A 124 -0.18 -0.15 -0.71
CA ASP A 124 0.57 0.15 -1.92
C ASP A 124 0.12 1.50 -2.51
N ILE A 125 1.07 2.37 -2.83
CA ILE A 125 0.82 3.72 -3.34
C ILE A 125 1.86 4.08 -4.40
N ASP A 126 1.35 4.30 -5.61
CA ASP A 126 2.12 4.81 -6.74
C ASP A 126 2.01 6.34 -6.87
N CYS A 127 3.07 6.95 -7.40
CA CYS A 127 3.14 8.36 -7.75
C CYS A 127 3.77 8.59 -9.12
N ALA A 128 3.22 9.53 -9.91
CA ALA A 128 3.61 9.75 -11.31
C ALA A 128 4.87 10.61 -11.46
N VAL A 129 5.43 11.05 -10.34
CA VAL A 129 6.68 11.81 -10.28
C VAL A 129 7.72 11.07 -9.44
N LEU A 130 8.99 11.38 -9.69
CA LEU A 130 10.11 10.87 -8.90
C LEU A 130 10.08 11.49 -7.49
N ASN A 131 10.60 10.77 -6.49
CA ASN A 131 10.68 11.21 -5.10
C ASN A 131 9.32 11.69 -4.54
N GLY A 132 8.22 11.02 -4.91
CA GLY A 132 6.86 11.43 -4.57
C GLY A 132 6.52 11.29 -3.08
N PHE A 133 7.32 10.57 -2.33
CA PHE A 133 7.09 10.23 -0.93
C PHE A 133 8.28 10.61 -0.06
N ASP A 134 8.00 11.13 1.12
CA ASP A 134 9.03 11.49 2.10
C ASP A 134 8.91 10.70 3.42
N GLN A 135 9.61 11.17 4.46
CA GLN A 135 9.57 10.54 5.77
C GLN A 135 8.25 10.77 6.50
N VAL A 136 7.58 11.89 6.23
CA VAL A 136 6.27 12.20 6.81
C VAL A 136 5.24 11.22 6.27
N ASP A 137 5.21 11.01 4.95
CA ASP A 137 4.30 10.06 4.31
C ASP A 137 4.49 8.66 4.89
N GLN A 138 5.73 8.16 4.92
CA GLN A 138 6.08 6.87 5.51
C GLN A 138 5.58 6.75 6.96
N THR A 139 5.87 7.75 7.80
CA THR A 139 5.48 7.72 9.23
C THR A 139 3.98 7.61 9.41
N TYR A 140 3.19 8.34 8.63
CA TYR A 140 1.73 8.31 8.78
C TYR A 140 1.09 7.09 8.12
N LEU A 141 1.67 6.56 7.05
CA LEU A 141 1.21 5.31 6.44
C LEU A 141 1.51 4.10 7.31
N GLU A 142 2.65 4.08 8.01
CA GLU A 142 2.96 3.06 9.03
C GLU A 142 1.97 3.11 10.21
N ARG A 143 1.57 4.32 10.64
CA ARG A 143 0.51 4.47 11.64
C ARG A 143 -0.84 3.98 11.12
N LEU A 144 -1.17 4.27 9.86
CA LEU A 144 -2.38 3.77 9.22
C LEU A 144 -2.35 2.24 9.17
N ALA A 145 -1.24 1.63 8.76
CA ALA A 145 -1.06 0.19 8.72
C ALA A 145 -1.26 -0.44 10.10
N ALA A 146 -0.70 0.15 11.17
CA ALA A 146 -0.91 -0.31 12.54
C ALA A 146 -2.39 -0.22 12.96
N LEU A 147 -3.08 0.87 12.62
CA LEU A 147 -4.51 1.02 12.88
C LEU A 147 -5.35 -0.01 12.10
N THR A 148 -5.04 -0.23 10.82
CA THR A 148 -5.71 -1.25 10.01
C THR A 148 -5.48 -2.65 10.59
N ALA A 149 -4.25 -2.95 11.04
CA ALA A 149 -3.91 -4.21 11.66
C ALA A 149 -4.75 -4.50 12.91
N SER A 150 -4.99 -3.50 13.77
CA SER A 150 -5.74 -3.67 15.02
C SER A 150 -7.27 -3.51 14.88
N SER A 151 -7.76 -3.00 13.74
CA SER A 151 -9.17 -2.63 13.56
C SER A 151 -9.90 -3.50 12.54
N CYS A 152 -9.27 -4.56 12.04
CA CYS A 152 -9.84 -5.48 11.07
C CYS A 152 -9.69 -6.92 11.56
N ASP A 153 -10.68 -7.74 11.23
CA ASP A 153 -10.64 -9.18 11.50
C ASP A 153 -9.83 -9.87 10.40
N TRP A 154 -8.60 -10.26 10.74
CA TRP A 154 -7.70 -10.93 9.79
C TRP A 154 -7.85 -12.46 9.90
N PRO A 155 -8.08 -13.17 8.78
CA PRO A 155 -8.12 -14.63 8.76
C PRO A 155 -6.75 -15.22 9.06
#